data_AF-A0A7C3Q0D2-F1
#
_entry.id   AF-A0A7C3Q0D2-F1
#
_cell.length_a   1.000
_cell.length_b   1.000
_cell.length_c   1.000
_cell.angle_alpha   90.00
_cell.angle_beta   90.00
_cell.angle_gamma   90.00
#
_symmetry.space_group_name_H-M   'P 1'
#
loop_
_entity.id
_entity.type
_entity.pdbx_description
1 polymer ?
#
loop_
_entity_poly.entity_id
_entity_poly.type
_entity_poly.pdbx_seq_one_letter_code
_entity_poly.pdbx_strand_id
1 'polypeptide(L)'
;MDCVTKKCPFGAIKIINLAKEPESFPVFQYGPNMFRLYRLPIPKAGYIVGIIGRNGMGKTTAIKILAGLLKPNFGEYNREFSEKEIIARFKGTELQNYFEKLYNKEIKLSYKPQDITLFIKLYGEKTVKELF
;
A
#
# COMPACT_ATOMS: atom_id res chain seq x y z
N MET A 1 -29.25 -4.08 14.77
CA MET A 1 -29.27 -3.99 13.29
C MET A 1 -30.08 -5.11 12.61
N ASP A 2 -30.61 -6.08 13.36
CA ASP A 2 -31.23 -7.28 12.77
C ASP A 2 -32.76 -7.21 12.54
N CYS A 3 -33.43 -6.15 12.99
CA CYS A 3 -34.90 -6.11 13.02
C CYS A 3 -35.53 -6.15 11.61
N VAL A 4 -34.91 -5.49 10.62
CA VAL A 4 -35.50 -5.32 9.29
C VAL A 4 -35.33 -6.56 8.42
N THR A 5 -34.13 -7.15 8.42
CA THR A 5 -33.84 -8.38 7.66
C THR A 5 -34.50 -9.60 8.27
N LYS A 6 -34.55 -9.71 9.62
CA LYS A 6 -35.22 -10.84 10.29
C LYS A 6 -36.75 -10.79 10.20
N LYS A 7 -37.35 -9.61 9.96
CA LYS A 7 -38.81 -9.46 9.74
C LYS A 7 -39.23 -9.68 8.30
N CYS A 8 -38.31 -9.77 7.34
CA CYS A 8 -38.66 -9.96 5.93
C CYS A 8 -38.90 -11.45 5.63
N PRO A 9 -40.15 -11.89 5.36
CA PRO A 9 -40.45 -13.31 5.15
C PRO A 9 -39.91 -13.86 3.82
N PHE A 10 -39.57 -13.00 2.86
CA PHE A 10 -39.14 -13.37 1.52
C PHE A 10 -37.66 -13.10 1.22
N GLY A 11 -36.88 -12.62 2.21
CA GLY A 11 -35.47 -12.27 2.00
C GLY A 11 -35.23 -11.16 0.96
N ALA A 12 -36.25 -10.35 0.66
CA ALA A 12 -36.21 -9.31 -0.38
C ALA A 12 -35.38 -8.08 0.01
N ILE A 13 -34.98 -7.95 1.28
CA ILE A 13 -34.22 -6.80 1.78
C ILE A 13 -32.78 -7.23 2.05
N LYS A 14 -31.83 -6.56 1.40
CA LYS A 14 -30.39 -6.73 1.64
C LYS A 14 -29.80 -5.45 2.21
N ILE A 15 -29.27 -5.54 3.42
CA ILE A 15 -28.47 -4.45 4.01
C ILE A 15 -27.07 -4.52 3.42
N ILE A 16 -26.62 -3.42 2.83
CA ILE A 16 -25.26 -3.26 2.30
C ILE A 16 -24.54 -2.16 3.05
N ASN A 17 -23.23 -2.35 3.27
CA ASN A 17 -22.38 -1.30 3.79
C ASN A 17 -21.89 -0.44 2.64
N LEU A 18 -22.04 0.88 2.77
CA LEU A 18 -21.49 1.84 1.82
C LEU A 18 -20.02 2.09 2.12
N ALA A 19 -19.25 2.37 1.07
CA ALA A 19 -17.87 2.76 1.23
C ALA A 19 -17.79 4.11 1.96
N LYS A 20 -17.10 4.13 3.09
CA LYS A 20 -16.75 5.33 3.87
C LYS A 20 -15.25 5.32 4.11
N GLU A 21 -14.66 6.51 4.22
CA GLU A 21 -13.27 6.65 4.67
C GLU A 21 -13.11 5.95 6.04
N PRO A 22 -12.12 5.06 6.19
CA PRO A 22 -11.91 4.35 7.45
C PRO A 22 -11.59 5.31 8.60
N GLU A 23 -12.06 4.98 9.81
CA GLU A 23 -11.72 5.74 11.03
C GLU A 23 -10.28 5.44 11.52
N SER A 24 -9.62 4.42 10.96
CA SER A 24 -8.23 4.09 11.24
C SER A 24 -7.27 5.11 10.65
N PHE A 25 -6.10 5.28 11.26
CA PHE A 25 -5.03 6.10 10.67
C PHE A 25 -4.65 5.61 9.26
N PRO A 26 -4.38 6.53 8.31
CA PRO A 26 -3.85 6.15 7.01
C PRO A 26 -2.44 5.57 7.17
N VAL A 27 -2.00 4.74 6.24
CA VAL A 27 -0.61 4.30 6.11
C VAL A 27 0.25 5.41 5.49
N PHE A 28 -0.32 6.17 4.56
CA PHE A 28 0.39 7.24 3.86
C PHE A 28 -0.55 8.39 3.48
N GLN A 29 -0.08 9.63 3.56
CA GLN A 29 -0.77 10.83 3.11
C GLN A 29 0.22 11.80 2.45
N TYR A 30 -0.14 12.37 1.30
CA TYR A 30 0.77 13.32 0.60
C TYR A 30 0.81 14.71 1.24
N GLY A 31 -0.29 15.16 1.85
CA GLY A 31 -0.40 16.52 2.38
C GLY A 31 -1.82 16.82 2.91
N PRO A 32 -2.09 18.07 3.32
CA PRO A 32 -3.40 18.45 3.83
C PRO A 32 -4.47 18.32 2.73
N ASN A 33 -5.57 17.63 3.02
CA ASN A 33 -6.66 17.35 2.05
C ASN A 33 -6.23 16.66 0.75
N MET A 34 -5.06 16.02 0.74
CA MET A 34 -4.58 15.24 -0.38
C MET A 34 -4.93 13.76 -0.22
N PHE A 35 -4.63 12.98 -1.25
CA PHE A 35 -4.81 11.54 -1.27
C PHE A 35 -4.20 10.84 -0.04
N ARG A 36 -4.98 9.92 0.54
CA ARG A 36 -4.61 9.05 1.67
C ARG A 36 -4.73 7.58 1.28
N LEU A 37 -3.75 6.79 1.68
CA LEU A 37 -3.75 5.34 1.52
C LEU A 37 -3.91 4.69 2.90
N TYR A 38 -4.92 3.83 3.06
CA TYR A 38 -5.26 3.23 4.36
C TYR A 38 -4.71 1.83 4.59
N ARG A 39 -4.42 1.08 3.52
CA ARG A 39 -3.97 -0.31 3.60
C ARG A 39 -2.96 -0.59 2.52
N LEU A 40 -2.12 -1.58 2.79
CA LEU A 40 -1.18 -2.14 1.82
C LEU A 40 -1.59 -3.58 1.49
N PRO A 41 -1.39 -4.03 0.25
CA PRO A 41 -1.46 -5.45 -0.06
C PRO A 41 -0.26 -6.15 0.59
N ILE A 42 -0.46 -7.41 0.97
CA ILE A 42 0.56 -8.22 1.64
C ILE A 42 1.27 -9.08 0.59
N PRO A 43 2.57 -8.88 0.33
CA PRO A 43 3.33 -9.74 -0.56
C PRO A 43 3.58 -11.09 0.12
N LYS A 44 3.06 -12.17 -0.45
CA LYS A 44 3.26 -13.53 0.06
C LYS A 44 4.20 -14.30 -0.85
N ALA A 45 5.25 -14.90 -0.27
CA ALA A 45 6.21 -15.71 -1.02
C ALA A 45 5.52 -16.89 -1.71
N GLY A 46 5.86 -17.15 -2.98
CA GLY A 46 5.27 -18.20 -3.80
C GLY A 46 3.94 -17.86 -4.45
N TYR A 47 3.38 -16.66 -4.21
CA TYR A 47 2.12 -16.20 -4.80
C TYR A 47 2.31 -14.95 -5.65
N ILE A 48 1.51 -14.84 -6.70
CA ILE A 48 1.39 -13.63 -7.50
C ILE A 48 0.19 -12.84 -6.97
N VAL A 49 0.44 -11.62 -6.49
CA VAL A 49 -0.62 -10.74 -5.96
C VAL A 49 -0.97 -9.68 -7.00
N GLY A 50 -2.20 -9.75 -7.52
CA GLY A 50 -2.74 -8.75 -8.45
C GLY A 50 -3.42 -7.60 -7.72
N ILE A 51 -3.09 -6.35 -8.08
CA ILE A 51 -3.74 -5.14 -7.53
C ILE A 51 -4.60 -4.51 -8.62
N ILE A 52 -5.92 -4.61 -8.49
CA ILE A 52 -6.89 -4.09 -9.46
C ILE A 52 -7.65 -2.90 -8.85
N GLY A 53 -7.94 -1.89 -9.67
CA GLY A 53 -8.70 -0.73 -9.25
C GLY A 53 -8.68 0.38 -10.30
N ARG A 54 -9.46 1.44 -10.07
CA ARG A 54 -9.48 2.65 -10.91
C ARG A 54 -8.19 3.46 -10.77
N ASN A 55 -7.92 4.33 -11.74
CA ASN A 55 -6.82 5.29 -11.66
C ASN A 55 -7.05 6.24 -10.48
N GLY A 56 -5.97 6.63 -9.80
CA GLY A 56 -6.06 7.48 -8.60
C GLY A 56 -6.39 6.76 -7.28
N MET A 57 -6.64 5.44 -7.29
CA MET A 57 -6.92 4.69 -6.04
C MET A 57 -5.68 4.39 -5.17
N GLY A 58 -4.48 4.85 -5.56
CA GLY A 58 -3.25 4.64 -4.79
C GLY A 58 -2.48 3.35 -5.08
N LYS A 59 -2.79 2.64 -6.18
CA LYS A 59 -2.06 1.42 -6.58
C LYS A 59 -0.56 1.67 -6.71
N THR A 60 -0.19 2.73 -7.44
CA THR A 60 1.21 3.13 -7.62
C THR A 60 1.87 3.53 -6.30
N THR A 61 1.14 4.20 -5.40
CA THR A 61 1.62 4.59 -4.07
C THR A 61 1.89 3.36 -3.21
N ALA A 62 1.00 2.36 -3.21
CA ALA A 62 1.19 1.10 -2.50
C ALA A 62 2.43 0.34 -3.02
N ILE A 63 2.61 0.25 -4.33
CA ILE A 63 3.78 -0.42 -4.93
C ILE A 63 5.08 0.32 -4.57
N LYS A 64 5.10 1.66 -4.62
CA LYS A 64 6.28 2.45 -4.22
C LYS A 64 6.65 2.23 -2.76
N ILE A 65 5.65 2.08 -1.87
CA ILE A 65 5.88 1.79 -0.45
C ILE A 65 6.48 0.39 -0.28
N LEU A 66 5.88 -0.62 -0.92
CA LEU A 66 6.39 -1.99 -0.84
C LEU A 66 7.78 -2.14 -1.48
N ALA A 67 8.11 -1.32 -2.49
CA ALA A 67 9.43 -1.27 -3.10
C ALA A 67 10.46 -0.47 -2.28
N GLY A 68 10.08 0.09 -1.12
CA GLY A 68 10.96 0.93 -0.30
C GLY A 68 11.29 2.30 -0.91
N LEU A 69 10.69 2.67 -2.03
CA LEU A 69 10.87 3.97 -2.70
C LEU A 69 10.10 5.10 -2.03
N LEU A 70 9.13 4.77 -1.19
CA LEU A 70 8.32 5.71 -0.42
C LEU A 70 8.11 5.17 0.99
N LYS A 71 8.42 5.95 2.02
CA LYS A 71 8.21 5.52 3.40
C LYS A 71 6.77 5.81 3.86
N PRO A 72 6.11 4.90 4.59
CA PRO A 72 4.88 5.20 5.30
C PRO A 72 5.08 6.40 6.24
N ASN A 73 4.14 7.33 6.25
CA ASN A 73 4.15 8.50 7.15
C ASN A 73 2.93 8.54 8.07
N PHE A 74 2.05 7.54 7.97
CA PHE A 74 0.90 7.36 8.83
C PHE A 74 -0.02 8.58 9.01
N GLY A 75 -0.07 9.48 8.01
CA GLY A 75 -0.82 10.73 8.07
C GLY A 75 -0.01 11.95 8.55
N GLU A 76 1.15 11.75 9.17
CA GLU A 76 2.08 12.79 9.62
C GLU A 76 3.03 13.20 8.46
N TYR A 77 2.48 13.86 7.43
CA TYR A 77 3.22 14.18 6.20
C TYR A 77 4.40 15.17 6.34
N ASN A 78 4.47 15.90 7.47
CA ASN A 78 5.57 16.81 7.78
C ASN A 78 6.72 16.14 8.54
N ARG A 79 6.61 14.84 8.85
CA ARG A 79 7.57 14.10 9.66
C ARG A 79 8.01 12.85 8.92
N GLU A 80 9.31 12.57 8.98
CA GLU A 80 9.86 11.30 8.53
C GLU A 80 9.88 10.28 9.67
N PHE A 81 9.52 9.04 9.35
CA PHE A 81 9.56 7.92 10.29
C PHE A 81 10.83 7.09 10.07
N SER A 82 11.47 6.72 11.17
CA SER A 82 12.55 5.74 11.14
C SER A 82 11.99 4.35 10.82
N GLU A 83 12.86 3.48 10.29
CA GLU A 83 12.51 2.10 9.93
C GLU A 83 11.96 1.32 11.14
N LYS A 84 12.54 1.55 12.33
CA LYS A 84 12.08 0.95 13.60
C LYS A 84 10.66 1.38 13.95
N GLU A 85 10.33 2.66 13.77
CA GLU A 85 8.97 3.17 14.02
C GLU A 85 7.96 2.59 13.02
N ILE A 86 8.34 2.46 11.76
CA ILE A 86 7.50 1.84 10.72
C ILE A 86 7.22 0.38 11.08
N ILE A 87 8.24 -0.40 11.41
CA ILE A 87 8.09 -1.80 11.83
C ILE A 87 7.18 -1.89 13.07
N ALA A 88 7.38 -1.01 14.05
CA ALA A 88 6.56 -0.99 15.27
C ALA A 88 5.07 -0.72 14.99
N ARG A 89 4.75 0.14 14.01
CA ARG A 89 3.36 0.42 13.59
C ARG A 89 2.68 -0.77 12.91
N PHE A 90 3.45 -1.66 12.29
CA PHE A 90 2.93 -2.89 11.65
C PHE A 90 3.03 -4.12 12.56
N LYS A 91 3.40 -3.96 13.83
CA LYS A 91 3.65 -5.08 14.75
C LYS A 91 2.46 -6.04 14.85
N GLY A 92 2.73 -7.34 14.75
CA GLY A 92 1.72 -8.40 14.79
C GLY A 92 0.99 -8.62 13.46
N THR A 93 1.43 -7.99 12.37
CA THR A 93 0.90 -8.21 11.02
C THR A 93 1.95 -8.85 10.11
N GLU A 94 1.54 -9.49 9.01
CA GLU A 94 2.47 -10.03 8.01
C GLU A 94 3.37 -8.95 7.38
N LEU A 95 2.90 -7.70 7.36
CA LEU A 95 3.69 -6.57 6.86
C LEU A 95 4.90 -6.27 7.74
N GLN A 96 4.85 -6.59 9.04
CA GLN A 96 6.01 -6.44 9.93
C GLN A 96 7.19 -7.24 9.38
N ASN A 97 7.00 -8.54 9.16
CA ASN A 97 8.02 -9.44 8.66
C ASN A 97 8.51 -9.02 7.27
N TYR A 98 7.61 -8.50 6.43
CA TYR A 98 7.98 -7.97 5.12
C TYR A 98 8.90 -6.76 5.24
N PHE A 99 8.54 -5.77 6.06
CA PHE A 99 9.33 -4.55 6.23
C PHE A 99 10.68 -4.83 6.90
N GLU A 100 10.75 -5.75 7.86
CA GLU A 100 12.00 -6.20 8.47
C GLU A 100 12.96 -6.76 7.40
N LYS A 101 12.49 -7.71 6.58
CA LYS A 101 13.28 -8.29 5.49
C LYS A 101 13.67 -7.27 4.43
N LEU A 102 12.76 -6.34 4.11
CA LEU A 102 13.01 -5.26 3.16
C LEU A 102 14.14 -4.35 3.65
N TYR A 103 14.09 -3.87 4.90
CA TYR A 103 15.09 -2.96 5.45
C TYR A 103 16.42 -3.65 5.75
N ASN A 104 16.39 -4.93 6.10
CA ASN A 104 17.60 -5.76 6.20
C ASN A 104 18.22 -6.11 4.83
N LYS A 105 17.61 -5.70 3.72
CA LYS A 105 18.03 -5.99 2.34
C LYS A 105 18.07 -7.49 2.01
N GLU A 106 17.24 -8.29 2.68
CA GLU A 106 17.08 -9.73 2.43
C GLU A 106 16.20 -10.00 1.20
N ILE A 107 15.44 -9.00 0.74
CA ILE A 107 14.56 -9.09 -0.43
C ILE A 107 15.23 -8.42 -1.63
N LYS A 108 15.43 -9.18 -2.70
CA LYS A 108 15.79 -8.62 -4.02
C LYS A 108 14.54 -8.02 -4.65
N LEU A 109 14.51 -6.70 -4.77
CA LEU A 109 13.42 -5.98 -5.40
C LEU A 109 13.71 -5.67 -6.88
N SER A 110 12.70 -5.85 -7.73
CA SER A 110 12.67 -5.31 -9.09
C SER A 110 11.43 -4.45 -9.24
N TYR A 111 11.61 -3.18 -9.56
CA TYR A 111 10.53 -2.22 -9.74
C TYR A 111 10.58 -1.68 -11.17
N LYS A 112 9.44 -1.75 -11.87
CA LYS A 112 9.29 -1.16 -13.21
C LYS A 112 8.52 0.16 -13.09
N PRO A 113 9.18 1.31 -13.32
CA PRO A 113 8.49 2.59 -13.40
C PRO A 113 7.43 2.57 -14.51
N GLN A 114 6.29 3.23 -14.27
CA GLN A 114 5.25 3.41 -15.28
C GLN A 114 5.62 4.51 -16.29
N ASP A 115 6.44 5.48 -15.87
CA ASP A 115 6.94 6.56 -16.72
C ASP A 115 8.36 6.22 -17.19
N ILE A 116 8.53 6.13 -18.51
CA ILE A 116 9.79 5.77 -19.17
C ILE A 116 10.82 6.89 -19.02
N THR A 117 10.39 8.14 -18.88
CA THR A 117 11.28 9.30 -18.68
C THR A 117 11.97 9.24 -17.32
N LEU A 118 11.25 8.73 -16.31
CA LEU A 118 11.77 8.47 -14.97
C LEU A 118 12.83 7.37 -14.95
N PHE A 119 12.85 6.47 -15.95
CA PHE A 119 13.85 5.43 -16.07
C PHE A 119 15.26 6.02 -16.23
N ILE A 120 15.43 7.01 -17.11
CA ILE A 120 16.72 7.68 -17.34
C ILE A 120 17.19 8.38 -16.06
N LYS A 121 16.29 9.01 -15.31
CA LYS A 121 16.63 9.63 -14.02
C LYS A 121 17.06 8.62 -12.95
N LEU A 122 16.42 7.45 -12.90
CA LEU A 122 16.66 6.45 -11.86
C LEU A 122 17.87 5.56 -12.15
N TYR A 123 18.13 5.26 -13.41
CA TYR A 123 19.14 4.29 -13.83
C TYR A 123 20.29 4.89 -14.66
N GLY A 124 20.20 6.18 -15.01
CA GLY A 124 21.13 6.85 -15.90
C GLY A 124 20.99 6.40 -17.36
N GLU A 125 21.97 6.73 -18.19
CA GLU A 125 22.10 6.23 -19.57
C GLU A 125 22.67 4.80 -19.62
N LYS A 126 22.29 3.95 -18.66
CA LYS A 126 22.75 2.55 -18.62
C LYS A 126 21.86 1.68 -19.50
N THR A 127 22.50 0.77 -20.23
CA THR A 127 21.82 -0.21 -21.05
C THR A 127 21.22 -1.33 -20.18
N VAL A 128 20.26 -2.08 -20.72
CA VAL A 128 19.61 -3.18 -19.99
C VAL A 128 20.63 -4.23 -19.50
N LYS A 129 21.72 -4.46 -20.26
CA LYS A 129 22.81 -5.37 -19.85
C LYS A 129 23.63 -4.89 -18.65
N GLU A 130 23.61 -3.59 -18.34
CA GLU A 130 24.36 -3.01 -17.24
C GLU A 130 23.52 -2.88 -15.96
N LEU A 131 22.21 -3.14 -16.07
CA LEU A 131 21.24 -3.05 -14.99
C LEU A 131 20.86 -4.42 -14.39
N PHE A 132 21.18 -5.51 -15.08
CA PHE A 132 20.87 -6.91 -14.71
C PHE A 132 22.10 -7.78 -14.89
#